data_AF-A0A1E4U0G5-F1
#
_entry.id   AF-A0A1E4U0G5-F1
#
_cell.length_a   1.000
_cell.length_b   1.000
_cell.length_c   1.000
_cell.angle_alpha   90.00
_cell.angle_beta   90.00
_cell.angle_gamma   90.00
#
_symmetry.space_group_name_H-M   'P 1'
#
loop_
_entity.id
_entity.type
_entity.pdbx_description
1 polymer ?
#
loop_
_entity_poly.entity_id
_entity_poly.type
_entity_poly.pdbx_seq_one_letter_code
_entity_poly.pdbx_strand_id
1 'polypeptide(L)'
;MSWTGFKKAINRAGTQVKLKTGNIDESVDEEFDLQEKNFKLLESNSKKMYDNLRNYHENLRKLIDFQINIAKTVDNFYGDYDFAVGDGISLDLLKILTEIKMEKLPEIIEPIDITILQPLKEFNEFNKEFNNLIKKRNHKKLDFDNLSHKKNKLEDELKRQHSNSIEKEKTQEELIKVTNQFNEASRVYNDLNENLKKEIEQFISIRSSIIDPSFESFIKIQNKVFTEIVQEFSKINDLNRINENSETELNKINTDVDNLLVEMKELSLTNLSSEVA
;
A
#
# COMPACT_ATOMS: atom_id res chain seq x y z
N MET A 1 32.00 -12.05 5.67
CA MET A 1 32.73 -10.92 5.03
C MET A 1 34.20 -11.30 4.89
N SER A 2 34.84 -11.06 3.75
CA SER A 2 36.27 -11.33 3.58
C SER A 2 37.16 -10.23 4.18
N TRP A 3 38.38 -10.57 4.61
CA TRP A 3 39.40 -9.62 5.08
C TRP A 3 39.68 -8.49 4.08
N THR A 4 39.63 -8.81 2.79
CA THR A 4 39.75 -7.85 1.68
C THR A 4 38.58 -6.87 1.61
N GLY A 5 37.36 -7.32 1.95
CA GLY A 5 36.17 -6.46 2.05
C GLY A 5 36.25 -5.49 3.23
N PHE A 6 36.73 -5.96 4.38
CA PHE A 6 36.95 -5.12 5.57
C PHE A 6 37.97 -4.01 5.31
N LYS A 7 39.11 -4.34 4.69
CA LYS A 7 40.14 -3.35 4.32
C LYS A 7 39.59 -2.27 3.38
N LYS A 8 38.78 -2.65 2.38
CA LYS A 8 38.13 -1.70 1.47
C LYS A 8 37.12 -0.81 2.18
N ALA A 9 36.35 -1.36 3.12
CA ALA A 9 35.40 -0.58 3.91
C ALA A 9 36.09 0.49 4.78
N ILE A 10 37.18 0.15 5.47
CA ILE A 10 37.97 1.12 6.25
C ILE A 10 38.55 2.22 5.35
N ASN A 11 39.13 1.84 4.21
CA ASN A 11 39.69 2.82 3.28
C ASN A 11 38.62 3.81 2.80
N ARG A 12 37.43 3.32 2.42
CA ARG A 12 36.31 4.18 1.99
C ARG A 12 35.79 5.09 3.10
N ALA A 13 35.73 4.60 4.34
CA ALA A 13 35.36 5.43 5.49
C ALA A 13 36.36 6.58 5.69
N GLY A 14 37.67 6.30 5.57
CA GLY A 14 38.71 7.34 5.60
C GLY A 14 38.56 8.36 4.48
N THR A 15 38.16 7.93 3.28
CA THR A 15 37.90 8.81 2.14
C THR A 15 36.70 9.72 2.35
N GLN A 16 35.59 9.19 2.85
CA GLN A 16 34.40 9.99 3.12
C GLN A 16 34.71 11.12 4.11
N VAL A 17 35.54 10.85 5.12
CA VAL A 17 36.00 11.90 6.04
C VAL A 17 36.82 12.94 5.27
N LYS A 18 37.77 12.52 4.44
CA LYS A 18 38.62 13.44 3.67
C LYS A 18 37.82 14.32 2.70
N LEU A 19 36.84 13.75 1.99
CA LEU A 19 35.90 14.49 1.13
C LEU A 19 35.14 15.55 1.95
N LYS A 20 34.56 15.15 3.10
CA LYS A 20 33.85 16.07 3.99
C LYS A 20 34.73 17.18 4.59
N THR A 21 36.02 16.91 4.78
CA THR A 21 36.99 17.92 5.26
C THR A 21 37.58 18.79 4.14
N GLY A 22 37.20 18.58 2.87
CA GLY A 22 37.72 19.33 1.72
C GLY A 22 39.16 18.95 1.33
N ASN A 23 39.66 17.81 1.80
CA ASN A 23 41.01 17.33 1.50
C ASN A 23 41.09 16.51 0.21
N ILE A 24 39.94 16.16 -0.39
CA ILE A 24 39.79 15.47 -1.67
C ILE A 24 38.64 16.14 -2.40
N ASP A 25 38.79 16.38 -3.70
CA ASP A 25 37.70 16.86 -4.55
C ASP A 25 36.71 15.73 -4.86
N GLU A 26 35.42 15.98 -4.69
CA GLU A 26 34.36 15.03 -5.03
C GLU A 26 33.97 15.17 -6.50
N SER A 27 33.90 14.06 -7.23
CA SER A 27 33.34 14.08 -8.59
C SER A 27 31.84 14.42 -8.53
N VAL A 28 31.40 15.43 -9.28
CA VAL A 28 29.98 15.82 -9.35
C VAL A 28 29.35 15.20 -10.60
N ASP A 29 28.17 14.59 -10.45
CA ASP A 29 27.39 14.02 -11.55
C ASP A 29 25.94 14.49 -11.41
N GLU A 30 25.68 15.74 -11.80
CA GLU A 30 24.39 16.42 -11.59
C GLU A 30 23.21 15.66 -12.22
N GLU A 31 23.47 15.01 -13.37
CA GLU A 31 22.47 14.19 -14.07
C GLU A 31 22.06 12.99 -13.22
N PHE A 32 23.04 12.23 -12.70
CA PHE A 32 22.74 11.11 -11.82
C PHE A 32 22.07 11.57 -10.53
N ASP A 33 22.53 12.68 -9.94
CA ASP A 33 21.99 13.19 -8.68
C ASP A 33 20.49 13.57 -8.83
N LEU A 34 20.11 14.15 -9.98
CA LEU A 34 18.71 14.41 -10.31
C LEU A 34 17.92 13.11 -10.49
N GLN A 35 18.46 12.12 -11.20
CA GLN A 35 17.81 10.82 -11.38
C GLN A 35 17.64 10.06 -10.06
N GLU A 36 18.65 10.05 -9.19
CA GLU A 36 18.59 9.45 -7.85
C GLU A 36 17.50 10.13 -7.02
N LYS A 37 17.43 11.47 -7.04
CA LYS A 37 16.37 12.22 -6.35
C LYS A 37 14.97 11.83 -6.84
N ASN A 38 14.78 11.72 -8.15
CA ASN A 38 13.51 11.31 -8.75
C ASN A 38 13.15 9.87 -8.37
N PHE A 39 14.12 8.95 -8.43
CA PHE A 39 13.96 7.56 -8.00
C PHE A 39 13.57 7.48 -6.51
N LYS A 40 14.23 8.25 -5.63
CA LYS A 40 13.92 8.30 -4.20
C LYS A 40 12.51 8.79 -3.90
N LEU A 41 12.05 9.79 -4.66
CA LEU A 41 10.67 10.27 -4.57
C LEU A 41 9.67 9.19 -5.00
N LEU A 42 9.95 8.51 -6.12
CA LEU A 42 9.13 7.41 -6.61
C LEU A 42 9.05 6.27 -5.60
N GLU A 43 10.18 5.83 -5.04
CA GLU A 43 10.27 4.80 -3.99
C GLU A 43 9.44 5.17 -2.75
N SER A 44 9.56 6.40 -2.28
CA SER A 44 8.80 6.86 -1.10
C SER A 44 7.30 6.84 -1.38
N ASN A 45 6.90 7.33 -2.56
CA ASN A 45 5.50 7.41 -2.93
C ASN A 45 4.89 6.03 -3.20
N SER A 46 5.60 5.12 -3.88
CA SER A 46 5.11 3.77 -4.17
C SER A 46 4.93 2.94 -2.89
N LYS A 47 5.84 3.11 -1.91
CA LYS A 47 5.70 2.47 -0.60
C LYS A 47 4.49 3.02 0.17
N LYS A 48 4.35 4.34 0.25
CA LYS A 48 3.18 4.97 0.89
C LYS A 48 1.88 4.56 0.23
N MET A 49 1.84 4.48 -1.10
CA MET A 49 0.68 4.03 -1.86
C MET A 49 0.31 2.59 -1.49
N TYR A 50 1.28 1.67 -1.47
CA TYR A 50 1.07 0.28 -1.04
C TYR A 50 0.52 0.21 0.40
N ASP A 51 1.15 0.91 1.34
CA ASP A 51 0.75 0.90 2.74
C ASP A 51 -0.68 1.47 2.91
N ASN A 52 -1.01 2.55 2.20
CA ASN A 52 -2.35 3.16 2.23
C ASN A 52 -3.43 2.24 1.65
N LEU A 53 -3.16 1.58 0.53
CA LEU A 53 -4.11 0.65 -0.11
C LEU A 53 -4.33 -0.59 0.73
N ARG A 54 -3.27 -1.12 1.33
CA ARG A 54 -3.36 -2.22 2.28
C ARG A 54 -4.18 -1.82 3.51
N ASN A 55 -3.90 -0.66 4.10
CA ASN A 55 -4.64 -0.17 5.26
C ASN A 55 -6.12 0.08 4.94
N TYR A 56 -6.42 0.65 3.76
CA TYR A 56 -7.78 0.82 3.29
C TYR A 56 -8.54 -0.53 3.26
N HIS A 57 -7.91 -1.55 2.67
CA HIS A 57 -8.47 -2.89 2.60
C HIS A 57 -8.68 -3.52 3.99
N GLU A 58 -7.70 -3.42 4.90
CA GLU A 58 -7.85 -3.91 6.28
C GLU A 58 -8.96 -3.16 7.05
N ASN A 59 -9.09 -1.86 6.82
CA ASN A 59 -10.11 -1.03 7.47
C ASN A 59 -11.52 -1.33 6.96
N LEU A 60 -11.71 -1.68 5.69
CA LEU A 60 -13.01 -2.13 5.18
C LEU A 60 -13.51 -3.38 5.91
N ARG A 61 -12.64 -4.37 6.13
CA ARG A 61 -12.99 -5.58 6.90
C ARG A 61 -13.39 -5.24 8.33
N LYS A 62 -12.58 -4.40 9.00
CA LYS A 62 -12.84 -3.95 10.38
C LYS A 62 -14.15 -3.16 10.50
N LEU A 63 -14.49 -2.36 9.49
CA LEU A 63 -15.74 -1.59 9.48
C LEU A 63 -16.96 -2.52 9.48
N ILE A 64 -16.95 -3.54 8.64
CA ILE A 64 -18.05 -4.52 8.57
C ILE A 64 -18.13 -5.34 9.86
N ASP A 65 -16.99 -5.75 10.42
CA ASP A 65 -16.95 -6.42 11.72
C ASP A 65 -17.56 -5.55 12.83
N PHE A 66 -17.25 -4.26 12.82
CA PHE A 66 -17.81 -3.30 13.75
C PHE A 66 -19.32 -3.12 13.57
N GLN A 67 -19.80 -3.03 12.33
CA GLN A 67 -21.23 -2.95 12.02
C GLN A 67 -21.99 -4.18 12.53
N ILE A 68 -21.43 -5.39 12.37
CA ILE A 68 -22.02 -6.61 12.93
C ILE A 68 -22.12 -6.54 14.46
N ASN A 69 -21.09 -6.04 15.14
CA ASN A 69 -21.12 -5.90 16.60
C ASN A 69 -22.17 -4.88 17.08
N ILE A 70 -22.34 -3.79 16.32
CA ILE A 70 -23.44 -2.85 16.57
C ILE A 70 -24.79 -3.58 16.41
N ALA A 71 -25.01 -4.28 15.30
CA ALA A 71 -26.25 -4.99 15.05
C ALA A 71 -26.57 -6.01 16.17
N LYS A 72 -25.57 -6.78 16.64
CA LYS A 72 -25.73 -7.69 17.79
C LYS A 72 -26.10 -6.95 19.08
N THR A 73 -25.48 -5.80 19.33
CA THR A 73 -25.75 -5.02 20.53
C THR A 73 -27.17 -4.46 20.50
N VAL A 74 -27.59 -3.95 19.34
CA VAL A 74 -28.96 -3.49 19.09
C VAL A 74 -29.94 -4.63 19.28
N ASP A 75 -29.66 -5.80 18.71
CA ASP A 75 -30.49 -7.01 18.86
C ASP A 75 -30.69 -7.42 20.33
N ASN A 76 -29.62 -7.37 21.13
CA ASN A 76 -29.71 -7.66 22.56
C ASN A 76 -30.63 -6.69 23.34
N PHE A 77 -30.86 -5.46 22.85
CA PHE A 77 -31.84 -4.54 23.47
C PHE A 77 -33.28 -4.91 23.14
N TYR A 78 -33.52 -5.54 22.00
CA TYR A 78 -34.86 -5.92 21.51
C TYR A 78 -35.21 -7.39 21.79
N GLY A 79 -34.26 -8.20 22.30
CA GLY A 79 -34.33 -9.66 22.42
C GLY A 79 -35.24 -10.26 23.51
N ASP A 80 -36.37 -9.64 23.82
CA ASP A 80 -37.54 -10.31 24.42
C ASP A 80 -38.50 -10.65 23.27
N TYR A 81 -38.18 -11.72 22.53
CA TYR A 81 -38.98 -12.17 21.39
C TYR A 81 -40.26 -12.84 21.90
N ASP A 82 -41.29 -12.04 22.17
CA ASP A 82 -42.63 -12.55 22.37
C ASP A 82 -43.12 -13.10 21.01
N PHE A 83 -43.62 -14.35 21.00
CA PHE A 83 -43.94 -15.13 19.79
C PHE A 83 -44.99 -14.47 18.86
N ALA A 84 -45.56 -13.34 19.27
CA ALA A 84 -46.61 -12.59 18.58
C ALA A 84 -46.09 -11.43 17.71
N VAL A 85 -44.85 -10.96 17.88
CA VAL A 85 -44.26 -9.85 17.12
C VAL A 85 -43.07 -10.42 16.36
N GLY A 86 -43.15 -10.42 15.02
CA GLY A 86 -42.19 -11.09 14.14
C GLY A 86 -40.73 -10.66 14.34
N ASP A 87 -39.81 -11.39 13.69
CA ASP A 87 -38.36 -11.13 13.69
C ASP A 87 -38.08 -9.61 13.58
N GLY A 88 -37.47 -9.04 14.63
CA GLY A 88 -37.23 -7.59 14.70
C GLY A 88 -36.22 -7.10 13.66
N ILE A 89 -36.30 -5.81 13.32
CA ILE A 89 -35.42 -5.13 12.34
C ILE A 89 -33.92 -5.34 12.66
N SER A 90 -33.58 -5.51 13.95
CA SER A 90 -32.23 -5.80 14.41
C SER A 90 -31.68 -7.13 13.91
N LEU A 91 -32.53 -8.16 13.86
CA LEU A 91 -32.17 -9.50 13.43
C LEU A 91 -31.96 -9.56 11.92
N ASP A 92 -32.80 -8.87 11.15
CA ASP A 92 -32.66 -8.78 9.69
C ASP A 92 -31.42 -7.98 9.28
N LEU A 93 -31.11 -6.89 10.01
CA LEU A 93 -29.85 -6.18 9.85
C LEU A 93 -28.65 -7.08 10.15
N LEU A 94 -28.72 -7.90 11.21
CA LEU A 94 -27.65 -8.82 11.58
C LEU A 94 -27.44 -9.91 10.51
N LYS A 95 -28.53 -10.48 9.96
CA LYS A 95 -28.49 -11.48 8.87
C LYS A 95 -27.77 -10.89 7.64
N ILE A 96 -28.20 -9.71 7.18
CA ILE A 96 -27.64 -9.08 5.97
C ILE A 96 -26.18 -8.67 6.15
N LEU A 97 -25.81 -8.08 7.30
CA LEU A 97 -24.41 -7.74 7.57
C LEU A 97 -23.51 -8.99 7.62
N THR A 98 -24.04 -10.11 8.10
CA THR A 98 -23.32 -11.39 8.12
C THR A 98 -23.16 -11.95 6.71
N GLU A 99 -24.19 -11.86 5.87
CA GLU A 99 -24.16 -12.25 4.45
C GLU A 99 -23.15 -11.42 3.66
N ILE A 100 -23.18 -10.09 3.82
CA ILE A 100 -22.18 -9.18 3.22
C ILE A 100 -20.77 -9.61 3.60
N LYS A 101 -20.52 -9.92 4.87
CA LYS A 101 -19.19 -10.31 5.35
C LYS A 101 -18.73 -11.66 4.80
N MET A 102 -19.62 -12.65 4.74
CA MET A 102 -19.25 -14.03 4.40
C MET A 102 -19.21 -14.29 2.90
N GLU A 103 -20.14 -13.70 2.14
CA GLU A 103 -20.31 -14.00 0.72
C GLU A 103 -19.72 -12.92 -0.17
N LYS A 104 -20.12 -11.67 0.06
CA LYS A 104 -19.78 -10.55 -0.83
C LYS A 104 -18.35 -10.06 -0.63
N LEU A 105 -17.95 -9.93 0.64
CA LEU A 105 -16.68 -9.30 0.99
C LEU A 105 -15.47 -10.08 0.42
N PRO A 106 -15.39 -11.43 0.51
CA PRO A 106 -14.29 -12.17 -0.11
C PRO A 106 -14.21 -11.99 -1.63
N GLU A 107 -15.35 -12.04 -2.33
CA GLU A 107 -15.43 -11.90 -3.79
C GLU A 107 -14.89 -10.54 -4.27
N ILE A 108 -15.09 -9.50 -3.47
CA ILE A 108 -14.67 -8.14 -3.82
C ILE A 108 -13.22 -7.88 -3.40
N ILE A 109 -12.76 -8.55 -2.35
CA ILE A 109 -11.45 -8.35 -1.74
C ILE A 109 -10.34 -9.15 -2.43
N GLU A 110 -10.59 -10.40 -2.79
CA GLU A 110 -9.57 -11.25 -3.43
C GLU A 110 -8.95 -10.60 -4.68
N PRO A 111 -9.73 -9.90 -5.55
CA PRO A 111 -9.17 -9.13 -6.65
C PRO A 111 -8.24 -7.99 -6.22
N ILE A 112 -8.41 -7.36 -5.05
CA ILE A 112 -7.54 -6.26 -4.58
C ILE A 112 -6.11 -6.79 -4.37
N ASP A 113 -5.99 -7.96 -3.74
CA ASP A 113 -4.70 -8.55 -3.42
C ASP A 113 -3.92 -8.86 -4.71
N ILE A 114 -4.60 -9.41 -5.73
CA ILE A 114 -3.99 -9.83 -7.00
C ILE A 114 -3.74 -8.66 -7.95
N THR A 115 -4.71 -7.76 -8.12
CA THR A 115 -4.67 -6.73 -9.18
C THR A 115 -3.97 -5.45 -8.74
N ILE A 116 -3.81 -5.23 -7.43
CA ILE A 116 -3.27 -3.97 -6.87
C ILE A 116 -2.09 -4.25 -5.94
N LEU A 117 -2.29 -5.02 -4.87
CA LEU A 117 -1.26 -5.16 -3.84
C LEU A 117 -0.05 -5.96 -4.32
N GLN A 118 -0.26 -7.06 -5.05
CA GLN A 118 0.82 -7.87 -5.57
C GLN A 118 1.71 -7.10 -6.59
N PRO A 119 1.17 -6.45 -7.63
CA PRO A 119 1.98 -5.64 -8.55
C PRO A 119 2.77 -4.53 -7.86
N LEU A 120 2.14 -3.82 -6.89
CA LEU A 120 2.82 -2.79 -6.12
C LEU A 120 3.90 -3.35 -5.18
N LYS A 121 3.70 -4.56 -4.65
CA LYS A 121 4.70 -5.25 -3.82
C LYS A 121 5.91 -5.63 -4.67
N GLU A 122 5.70 -6.24 -5.83
CA GLU A 122 6.76 -6.61 -6.77
C GLU A 122 7.53 -5.35 -7.24
N PHE A 123 6.81 -4.27 -7.58
CA PHE A 123 7.42 -2.98 -7.91
C PHE A 123 8.31 -2.45 -6.76
N ASN A 124 7.85 -2.56 -5.52
CA ASN A 124 8.61 -2.15 -4.34
C ASN A 124 9.81 -3.07 -4.03
N GLU A 125 9.83 -4.30 -4.54
CA GLU A 125 11.00 -5.19 -4.43
C GLU A 125 12.13 -4.73 -5.36
N PHE A 126 11.82 -4.33 -6.59
CA PHE A 126 12.81 -3.72 -7.51
C PHE A 126 13.46 -2.47 -6.91
N ASN A 127 12.71 -1.64 -6.17
CA ASN A 127 13.29 -0.50 -5.45
C ASN A 127 14.45 -0.91 -4.53
N LYS A 128 14.39 -2.07 -3.87
CA LYS A 128 15.47 -2.57 -3.01
C LYS A 128 16.71 -2.94 -3.81
N GLU A 129 16.53 -3.50 -5.00
CA GLU A 129 17.64 -3.87 -5.89
C GLU A 129 18.36 -2.62 -6.41
N PHE A 130 17.60 -1.63 -6.90
CA PHE A 130 18.15 -0.33 -7.32
C PHE A 130 18.91 0.36 -6.19
N ASN A 131 18.38 0.35 -4.96
CA ASN A 131 19.09 0.86 -3.79
C ASN A 131 20.45 0.20 -3.56
N ASN A 132 20.54 -1.12 -3.77
CA ASN A 132 21.81 -1.83 -3.64
C ASN A 132 22.79 -1.47 -4.77
N LEU A 133 22.29 -1.27 -5.99
CA LEU A 133 23.08 -0.81 -7.13
C LEU A 133 23.60 0.62 -6.93
N ILE A 134 22.76 1.54 -6.45
CA ILE A 134 23.15 2.92 -6.10
C ILE A 134 24.22 2.92 -5.00
N LYS A 135 24.05 2.11 -3.94
CA LYS A 135 25.09 1.93 -2.91
C LYS A 135 26.41 1.41 -3.51
N LYS A 136 26.32 0.45 -4.43
CA LYS A 136 27.50 -0.10 -5.13
C LYS A 136 28.17 0.97 -6.00
N ARG A 137 27.41 1.78 -6.72
CA ARG A 137 27.89 2.95 -7.46
C ARG A 137 28.65 3.91 -6.54
N ASN A 138 28.04 4.32 -5.43
CA ASN A 138 28.63 5.28 -4.50
C ASN A 138 29.95 4.75 -3.91
N HIS A 139 30.04 3.45 -3.63
CA HIS A 139 31.32 2.84 -3.25
C HIS A 139 32.39 2.90 -4.35
N LYS A 140 31.99 2.73 -5.62
CA LYS A 140 32.90 2.82 -6.76
C LYS A 140 33.32 4.24 -7.07
N LYS A 141 32.42 5.21 -6.92
CA LYS A 141 32.71 6.65 -6.97
C LYS A 141 33.79 7.02 -5.96
N LEU A 142 33.64 6.59 -4.71
CA LEU A 142 34.65 6.81 -3.66
C LEU A 142 36.00 6.17 -4.01
N ASP A 143 36.00 4.94 -4.52
CA ASP A 143 37.23 4.26 -4.95
C ASP A 143 37.92 5.03 -6.11
N PHE A 144 37.14 5.60 -7.03
CA PHE A 144 37.60 6.44 -8.14
C PHE A 144 38.21 7.77 -7.66
N ASP A 145 37.50 8.52 -6.81
CA ASP A 145 37.95 9.82 -6.28
C ASP A 145 39.26 9.66 -5.49
N ASN A 146 39.37 8.59 -4.70
CA ASN A 146 40.60 8.25 -3.98
C ASN A 146 41.80 8.03 -4.88
N LEU A 147 41.62 7.21 -5.92
CA LEU A 147 42.70 6.84 -6.83
C LEU A 147 43.08 8.03 -7.71
N SER A 148 42.11 8.86 -8.10
CA SER A 148 42.33 10.14 -8.77
C SER A 148 43.22 11.05 -7.93
N HIS A 149 42.85 11.27 -6.67
CA HIS A 149 43.65 12.09 -5.75
C HIS A 149 45.04 11.49 -5.51
N LYS A 150 45.15 10.16 -5.31
CA LYS A 150 46.46 9.51 -5.11
C LYS A 150 47.36 9.67 -6.35
N LYS A 151 46.79 9.52 -7.55
CA LYS A 151 47.49 9.73 -8.82
C LYS A 151 47.99 11.18 -8.93
N ASN A 152 47.12 12.17 -8.74
CA ASN A 152 47.48 13.59 -8.82
C ASN A 152 48.59 13.95 -7.82
N LYS A 153 48.50 13.44 -6.58
CA LYS A 153 49.52 13.66 -5.55
C LYS A 153 50.89 13.09 -5.97
N LEU A 154 50.93 11.89 -6.52
CA LEU A 154 52.18 11.26 -6.98
C LEU A 154 52.74 11.98 -8.22
N GLU A 155 51.89 12.47 -9.11
CA GLU A 155 52.31 13.29 -10.25
C GLU A 155 52.94 14.62 -9.80
N ASP A 156 52.35 15.28 -8.82
CA ASP A 156 52.89 16.53 -8.26
C ASP A 156 54.19 16.31 -7.48
N GLU A 157 54.31 15.20 -6.75
CA GLU A 157 55.54 14.80 -6.08
C GLU A 157 56.66 14.55 -7.10
N LEU A 158 56.36 13.86 -8.20
CA LEU A 158 57.30 13.62 -9.29
C LEU A 158 57.76 14.92 -9.96
N LYS A 159 56.86 15.90 -10.14
CA LYS A 159 57.20 17.22 -10.71
C LYS A 159 58.11 18.04 -9.79
N ARG A 160 57.97 17.91 -8.48
CA ARG A 160 58.76 18.65 -7.47
C ARG A 160 60.15 18.05 -7.24
N GLN A 161 60.35 16.79 -7.57
CA GLN A 161 61.65 16.12 -7.46
C GLN A 161 62.61 16.56 -8.59
N HIS A 162 63.59 17.40 -8.26
CA HIS A 162 64.73 17.71 -9.13
C HIS A 162 65.90 16.72 -8.86
N SER A 163 66.56 16.26 -9.93
CA SER A 163 67.70 15.29 -9.98
C SER A 163 67.37 13.78 -10.00
N ASN A 164 68.16 13.02 -10.77
CA ASN A 164 68.07 11.57 -10.97
C ASN A 164 68.41 10.80 -9.69
N SER A 165 67.41 10.61 -8.85
CA SER A 165 67.51 9.94 -7.56
C SER A 165 66.80 8.59 -7.61
N ILE A 166 67.29 7.58 -6.89
CA ILE A 166 66.63 6.26 -6.72
C ILE A 166 65.18 6.41 -6.23
N GLU A 167 64.89 7.48 -5.48
CA GLU A 167 63.55 7.82 -5.03
C GLU A 167 62.60 8.17 -6.19
N LYS A 168 63.09 8.77 -7.27
CA LYS A 168 62.30 9.14 -8.44
C LYS A 168 61.85 7.91 -9.23
N GLU A 169 62.73 6.91 -9.38
CA GLU A 169 62.38 5.63 -10.00
C GLU A 169 61.30 4.90 -9.20
N LYS A 170 61.40 4.90 -7.86
CA LYS A 170 60.37 4.32 -6.97
C LYS A 170 59.03 5.04 -7.10
N THR A 171 59.02 6.37 -7.13
CA THR A 171 57.79 7.16 -7.34
C THR A 171 57.20 6.90 -8.72
N GLN A 172 58.02 6.73 -9.78
CA GLN A 172 57.54 6.36 -11.12
C GLN A 172 56.91 4.97 -11.14
N GLU A 173 57.53 3.96 -10.52
CA GLU A 173 56.94 2.63 -10.42
C GLU A 173 55.61 2.63 -9.66
N GLU A 174 55.52 3.38 -8.55
CA GLU A 174 54.28 3.51 -7.80
C GLU A 174 53.20 4.25 -8.62
N LEU A 175 53.59 5.29 -9.36
CA LEU A 175 52.69 6.02 -10.26
C LEU A 175 52.12 5.12 -11.36
N ILE A 176 52.93 4.25 -11.97
CA ILE A 176 52.45 3.28 -12.97
C ILE A 176 51.43 2.32 -12.35
N LYS A 177 51.72 1.79 -11.16
CA LYS A 177 50.80 0.90 -10.43
C LYS A 177 49.48 1.59 -10.10
N VAL A 178 49.52 2.81 -9.56
CA VAL A 178 48.32 3.58 -9.21
C VAL A 178 47.54 3.99 -10.47
N THR A 179 48.22 4.32 -11.56
CA THR A 179 47.58 4.64 -12.84
C THR A 179 46.80 3.46 -13.41
N ASN A 180 47.38 2.25 -13.37
CA ASN A 180 46.69 1.04 -13.80
C ASN A 180 45.45 0.77 -12.93
N GLN A 181 45.56 0.93 -11.61
CA GLN A 181 44.43 0.80 -10.69
C GLN A 181 43.35 1.86 -10.93
N PHE A 182 43.75 3.10 -11.21
CA PHE A 182 42.83 4.19 -11.55
C PHE A 182 42.08 3.90 -12.85
N ASN A 183 42.77 3.44 -13.89
CA ASN A 183 42.15 3.11 -15.17
C ASN A 183 41.11 1.98 -15.03
N GLU A 184 41.43 0.94 -14.24
CA GLU A 184 40.47 -0.12 -13.93
C GLU A 184 39.27 0.40 -13.14
N ALA A 185 39.51 1.19 -12.09
CA ALA A 185 38.45 1.76 -11.27
C ALA A 185 37.55 2.72 -12.06
N SER A 186 38.15 3.53 -12.93
CA SER A 186 37.46 4.46 -13.84
C SER A 186 36.54 3.71 -14.79
N ARG A 187 37.04 2.66 -15.46
CA ARG A 187 36.22 1.81 -16.33
C ARG A 187 35.04 1.20 -15.56
N VAL A 188 35.30 0.56 -14.42
CA VAL A 188 34.25 -0.09 -13.61
C VAL A 188 33.21 0.91 -13.09
N TYR A 189 33.64 2.11 -12.71
CA TYR A 189 32.74 3.17 -12.25
C TYR A 189 31.88 3.69 -13.41
N ASN A 190 32.48 4.07 -14.53
CA ASN A 190 31.78 4.63 -15.68
C ASN A 190 30.80 3.62 -16.28
N ASP A 191 31.22 2.36 -16.46
CA ASP A 191 30.35 1.29 -16.96
C ASP A 191 29.12 1.12 -16.04
N LEU A 192 29.32 1.15 -14.72
CA LEU A 192 28.22 1.03 -13.75
C LEU A 192 27.35 2.29 -13.74
N ASN A 193 27.93 3.48 -13.83
CA ASN A 193 27.23 4.75 -13.83
C ASN A 193 26.27 4.86 -15.02
N GLU A 194 26.78 4.64 -16.23
CA GLU A 194 26.01 4.74 -17.47
C GLU A 194 24.89 3.71 -17.54
N ASN A 195 25.15 2.48 -17.09
CA ASN A 195 24.11 1.45 -17.03
C ASN A 195 23.02 1.83 -16.02
N LEU A 196 23.41 2.30 -14.82
CA LEU A 196 22.45 2.65 -13.78
C LEU A 196 21.59 3.85 -14.19
N LYS A 197 22.14 4.85 -14.89
CA LYS A 197 21.38 5.97 -15.45
C LYS A 197 20.27 5.48 -16.38
N LYS A 198 20.61 4.60 -17.33
CA LYS A 198 19.66 4.01 -18.29
C LYS A 198 18.60 3.15 -17.60
N GLU A 199 19.01 2.30 -16.67
CA GLU A 199 18.09 1.41 -15.95
C GLU A 199 17.11 2.19 -15.06
N ILE A 200 17.57 3.25 -14.37
CA ILE A 200 16.69 4.10 -13.55
C ILE A 200 15.67 4.82 -14.45
N GLU A 201 16.09 5.36 -15.58
CA GLU A 201 15.18 6.02 -16.52
C GLU A 201 14.10 5.07 -17.04
N GLN A 202 14.49 3.86 -17.43
CA GLN A 202 13.56 2.81 -17.88
C GLN A 202 12.61 2.37 -16.76
N PHE A 203 13.12 2.21 -15.54
CA PHE A 203 12.27 1.85 -14.40
C PHE A 203 11.25 2.94 -14.09
N ILE A 204 11.67 4.21 -14.16
CA ILE A 204 10.79 5.36 -14.00
C ILE A 204 9.73 5.39 -15.11
N SER A 205 10.02 5.01 -16.35
CA SER A 205 9.03 5.01 -17.43
C SER A 205 7.98 3.89 -17.28
N ILE A 206 8.38 2.71 -16.79
CA ILE A 206 7.49 1.57 -16.53
C ILE A 206 6.45 1.88 -15.44
N ARG A 207 6.70 2.88 -14.58
CA ARG A 207 5.80 3.27 -13.49
C ARG A 207 4.35 3.44 -13.95
N SER A 208 4.11 4.06 -15.11
CA SER A 208 2.77 4.34 -15.62
C SER A 208 2.04 3.05 -15.97
N SER A 209 2.75 2.07 -16.53
CA SER A 209 2.18 0.76 -16.90
C SER A 209 1.75 -0.07 -15.69
N ILE A 210 2.23 0.23 -14.49
CA ILE A 210 1.86 -0.48 -13.26
C ILE A 210 0.86 0.34 -12.45
N ILE A 211 1.14 1.63 -12.24
CA ILE A 211 0.34 2.49 -11.38
C ILE A 211 -1.03 2.77 -12.00
N ASP A 212 -1.12 3.06 -13.30
CA ASP A 212 -2.39 3.44 -13.93
C ASP A 212 -3.40 2.28 -13.88
N PRO A 213 -3.05 1.03 -14.28
CA PRO A 213 -3.98 -0.10 -14.17
C PRO A 213 -4.32 -0.47 -12.72
N SER A 214 -3.38 -0.31 -11.78
CA SER A 214 -3.62 -0.55 -10.36
C SER A 214 -4.66 0.44 -9.81
N PHE A 215 -4.56 1.71 -10.21
CA PHE A 215 -5.48 2.76 -9.77
C PHE A 215 -6.86 2.62 -10.44
N GLU A 216 -6.90 2.24 -11.72
CA GLU A 216 -8.16 1.93 -12.41
C GLU A 216 -8.88 0.73 -11.75
N SER A 217 -8.13 -0.35 -11.47
CA SER A 217 -8.64 -1.50 -10.74
C SER A 217 -9.16 -1.11 -9.36
N PHE A 218 -8.46 -0.22 -8.67
CA PHE A 218 -8.89 0.29 -7.38
C PHE A 218 -10.24 1.00 -7.44
N ILE A 219 -10.43 1.94 -8.37
CA ILE A 219 -11.71 2.64 -8.55
C ILE A 219 -12.84 1.67 -8.89
N LYS A 220 -12.58 0.71 -9.79
CA LYS A 220 -13.57 -0.31 -10.17
C LYS A 220 -13.99 -1.15 -8.98
N ILE A 221 -13.04 -1.60 -8.16
CA ILE A 221 -13.33 -2.39 -6.98
C ILE A 221 -14.09 -1.56 -5.95
N GLN A 222 -13.68 -0.32 -5.68
CA GLN A 222 -14.40 0.57 -4.77
C GLN A 222 -15.87 0.75 -5.21
N ASN A 223 -16.11 1.01 -6.49
CA ASN A 223 -17.46 1.13 -7.02
C ASN A 223 -18.26 -0.16 -6.85
N LYS A 224 -17.64 -1.33 -7.08
CA LYS A 224 -18.28 -2.63 -6.84
C LYS A 224 -18.66 -2.82 -5.37
N VAL A 225 -17.73 -2.54 -4.43
CA VAL A 225 -17.99 -2.60 -2.97
C VAL A 225 -19.22 -1.77 -2.60
N PHE A 226 -19.25 -0.49 -2.98
CA PHE A 226 -20.34 0.38 -2.58
C PHE A 226 -21.66 0.00 -3.24
N THR A 227 -21.64 -0.44 -4.49
CA THR A 227 -22.86 -0.87 -5.20
C THR A 227 -23.47 -2.11 -4.55
N GLU A 228 -22.67 -3.14 -4.27
CA GLU A 228 -23.15 -4.37 -3.62
C GLU A 228 -23.69 -4.08 -2.22
N ILE A 229 -22.96 -3.28 -1.41
CA ILE A 229 -23.40 -2.91 -0.07
C ILE A 229 -24.74 -2.17 -0.10
N VAL A 230 -24.91 -1.20 -1.00
CA VAL A 230 -26.17 -0.45 -1.14
C VAL A 230 -27.32 -1.36 -1.58
N GLN A 231 -27.07 -2.29 -2.49
CA GLN A 231 -28.08 -3.25 -2.94
C GLN A 231 -28.53 -4.15 -1.79
N GLU A 232 -27.60 -4.65 -0.98
CA GLU A 232 -27.92 -5.49 0.19
C GLU A 232 -28.71 -4.71 1.26
N PHE A 233 -28.32 -3.48 1.57
CA PHE A 233 -29.08 -2.65 2.51
C PHE A 233 -30.47 -2.26 1.99
N SER A 234 -30.65 -2.13 0.68
CA SER A 234 -31.96 -1.81 0.10
C SER A 234 -32.99 -2.92 0.35
N LYS A 235 -32.55 -4.18 0.45
CA LYS A 235 -33.42 -5.31 0.82
C LYS A 235 -34.08 -5.12 2.19
N ILE A 236 -33.38 -4.53 3.16
CA ILE A 236 -33.95 -4.20 4.50
C ILE A 236 -35.11 -3.22 4.36
N ASN A 237 -34.93 -2.19 3.53
CA ASN A 237 -35.95 -1.16 3.36
C ASN A 237 -37.22 -1.72 2.70
N ASP A 238 -37.06 -2.63 1.74
CA ASP A 238 -38.20 -3.30 1.11
C ASP A 238 -38.91 -4.26 2.08
N LEU A 239 -38.18 -5.01 2.90
CA LEU A 239 -38.75 -5.86 3.95
C LEU A 239 -39.54 -5.05 4.99
N ASN A 240 -39.01 -3.92 5.43
CA ASN A 240 -39.70 -3.03 6.37
C ASN A 240 -41.03 -2.51 5.79
N ARG A 241 -41.05 -2.11 4.51
CA ARG A 241 -42.28 -1.66 3.85
C ARG A 241 -43.32 -2.78 3.74
N ILE A 242 -42.89 -4.03 3.58
CA ILE A 242 -43.80 -5.18 3.53
C ILE A 242 -44.41 -5.45 4.92
N ASN A 243 -43.60 -5.37 5.98
CA ASN A 243 -44.08 -5.57 7.36
C ASN A 243 -45.05 -4.47 7.83
N GLU A 244 -44.79 -3.19 7.51
CA GLU A 244 -45.73 -2.10 7.83
C GLU A 244 -47.10 -2.29 7.15
N ASN A 245 -47.09 -2.79 5.90
CA ASN A 245 -48.32 -3.04 5.16
C ASN A 245 -49.10 -4.24 5.74
N SER A 246 -48.41 -5.32 6.14
CA SER A 246 -49.06 -6.50 6.71
C SER A 246 -49.64 -6.25 8.11
N GLU A 247 -48.96 -5.47 8.97
CA GLU A 247 -49.52 -5.02 10.25
C GLU A 247 -50.76 -4.13 10.05
N THR A 248 -50.74 -3.27 9.04
CA THR A 248 -51.90 -2.43 8.70
C THR A 248 -53.09 -3.27 8.24
N GLU A 249 -52.85 -4.33 7.46
CA GLU A 249 -53.90 -5.27 7.04
C GLU A 249 -54.44 -6.09 8.20
N LEU A 250 -53.59 -6.60 9.10
CA LEU A 250 -54.00 -7.32 10.30
C LEU A 250 -54.85 -6.44 11.24
N ASN A 251 -54.48 -5.18 11.42
CA ASN A 251 -55.24 -4.24 12.24
C ASN A 251 -56.62 -3.93 11.67
N LYS A 252 -56.76 -3.86 10.34
CA LYS A 252 -58.07 -3.75 9.68
C LYS A 252 -58.93 -4.97 9.92
N ILE A 253 -58.36 -6.18 9.75
CA ILE A 253 -59.07 -7.44 9.97
C ILE A 253 -59.56 -7.53 11.43
N ASN A 254 -58.73 -7.19 12.41
CA ASN A 254 -59.12 -7.20 13.82
C ASN A 254 -60.27 -6.22 14.10
N THR A 255 -60.22 -5.02 13.50
CA THR A 255 -61.30 -4.03 13.63
C THR A 255 -62.61 -4.54 13.01
N ASP A 256 -62.54 -5.21 11.87
CA ASP A 256 -63.71 -5.80 11.21
C ASP A 256 -64.31 -6.96 12.02
N VAL A 257 -63.46 -7.78 12.65
CA VAL A 257 -63.89 -8.85 13.57
C VAL A 257 -64.57 -8.27 14.81
N ASP A 258 -64.01 -7.23 15.41
CA ASP A 258 -64.60 -6.57 16.58
C ASP A 258 -65.97 -5.95 16.24
N ASN A 259 -66.10 -5.33 15.06
CA ASN A 259 -67.38 -4.80 14.58
C ASN A 259 -68.42 -5.91 14.38
N LEU A 260 -68.03 -7.05 13.79
CA LEU A 260 -68.91 -8.22 13.63
C LEU A 260 -69.33 -8.81 14.98
N LEU A 261 -68.45 -8.82 15.98
CA LEU A 261 -68.78 -9.29 17.33
C LEU A 261 -69.77 -8.35 18.03
N VAL A 262 -69.65 -7.04 17.82
CA VAL A 262 -70.64 -6.06 18.30
C VAL A 262 -71.99 -6.29 17.63
N GLU A 263 -72.01 -6.47 16.31
CA GLU A 263 -73.25 -6.71 15.55
C GLU A 263 -73.92 -8.02 15.98
N MET A 264 -73.14 -9.10 16.20
CA MET A 264 -73.66 -10.36 16.74
C MET A 264 -74.23 -10.20 18.16
N LYS A 265 -73.61 -9.37 19.00
CA LYS A 265 -74.10 -9.09 20.35
C LYS A 265 -75.41 -8.30 20.32
N GLU A 266 -75.52 -7.30 19.46
CA GLU A 266 -76.76 -6.54 19.24
C GLU A 266 -77.89 -7.43 18.72
N LEU A 267 -77.60 -8.29 17.73
CA LEU A 267 -78.56 -9.28 17.22
C LEU A 267 -79.01 -10.27 18.30
N SER A 268 -78.09 -10.76 19.15
CA SER A 268 -78.43 -11.65 20.27
C SER A 268 -79.32 -10.98 21.32
N LEU A 269 -79.11 -9.69 21.59
CA LEU A 269 -79.91 -8.91 22.53
C LEU A 269 -81.33 -8.66 21.99
N THR A 270 -81.47 -8.42 20.68
CA THR A 270 -82.79 -8.23 20.06
C THR A 270 -83.63 -9.51 20.04
N ASN A 271 -83.01 -10.69 19.92
CA ASN A 271 -83.71 -11.97 19.98
C ASN A 271 -84.12 -12.39 21.40
N LEU A 272 -83.44 -11.92 22.45
CA LEU A 272 -83.87 -12.15 23.84
C LEU A 272 -85.03 -11.23 24.25
N SER A 273 -85.15 -10.05 23.63
CA SER A 273 -86.28 -9.14 23.87
C SER A 273 -87.57 -9.52 23.15
N SER A 274 -87.54 -10.44 22.18
CA SER A 274 -88.73 -10.90 21.44
C SER A 274 -89.39 -12.15 22.04
N GLU A 275 -88.82 -12.78 23.06
CA GLU A 275 -89.39 -13.96 23.75
C GLU A 275 -90.18 -13.63 25.03
N VAL A 276 -90.38 -12.34 25.37
CA VAL A 276 -91.14 -11.92 26.58
C VAL A 276 -92.37 -11.06 26.25
N ALA A 277 -93.05 -11.32 25.13
CA ALA A 277 -94.35 -10.73 24.82
C ALA A 277 -95.44 -11.80 24.66
#